data_AF-A0A2V9E2U5-F1
#
_entry.id   AF-A0A2V9E2U5-F1
#
_cell.length_a   1.000
_cell.length_b   1.000
_cell.length_c   1.000
_cell.angle_alpha   90.00
_cell.angle_beta   90.00
_cell.angle_gamma   90.00
#
_symmetry.space_group_name_H-M   'P 1'
#
loop_
_entity.id
_entity.type
_entity.pdbx_description
1 polymer ?
#
loop_
_entity_poly.entity_id
_entity_poly.type
_entity_poly.pdbx_seq_one_letter_code
_entity_poly.pdbx_strand_id
1 'polypeptide(L)'
;MNFKSSLANKVIERILELSADAHVRRRGTVRDSAEFHKLTGTIAAYGKALALLTALQQREEFYAMIGRHDEPACVATASLSKRLIPYVA
;
A
#
# COMPACT_ATOMS: atom_id res chain seq x y z
N MET A 1 -1.95 13.90 3.73
CA MET A 1 -0.97 13.03 3.02
C MET A 1 -0.72 11.80 3.87
N ASN A 2 -0.87 10.59 3.34
CA ASN A 2 -0.69 9.35 4.09
C ASN A 2 0.78 8.91 4.00
N PHE A 3 1.52 8.98 5.09
CA PHE A 3 2.97 8.74 5.10
C PHE A 3 3.35 7.28 4.85
N LYS A 4 2.41 6.34 5.08
CA LYS A 4 2.62 4.90 4.90
C LYS A 4 2.75 4.50 3.44
N SER A 5 1.91 5.04 2.55
CA SER A 5 1.99 4.78 1.11
C SER A 5 3.27 5.36 0.50
N SER A 6 3.71 6.53 0.96
CA SER A 6 4.99 7.12 0.53
C SER A 6 6.20 6.27 0.95
N LEU A 7 6.17 5.68 2.16
CA LEU A 7 7.23 4.79 2.62
C LEU A 7 7.22 3.46 1.86
N ALA A 8 6.04 2.86 1.65
CA ALA A 8 5.90 1.61 0.89
C ALA A 8 6.45 1.75 -0.54
N ASN A 9 6.12 2.84 -1.24
CA ASN A 9 6.66 3.10 -2.58
C ASN A 9 8.18 3.21 -2.59
N LYS A 10 8.78 3.95 -1.65
CA LYS A 10 10.24 4.06 -1.55
C LYS A 10 10.91 2.71 -1.30
N VAL A 11 10.29 1.86 -0.48
CA VAL A 11 10.80 0.51 -0.21
C VAL A 11 10.69 -0.37 -1.47
N ILE A 12 9.58 -0.32 -2.18
CA ILE A 12 9.38 -1.04 -3.45
C ILE A 12 10.42 -0.59 -4.49
N GLU A 13 10.59 0.71 -4.69
CA GLU A 13 11.60 1.29 -5.59
C GLU A 13 13.01 0.79 -5.22
N ARG A 14 13.36 0.82 -3.93
CA ARG A 14 14.67 0.34 -3.47
C ARG A 14 14.88 -1.14 -3.75
N ILE A 15 13.86 -1.98 -3.57
CA ILE A 15 13.98 -3.41 -3.88
C ILE A 15 14.11 -3.64 -5.39
N LEU A 16 13.44 -2.85 -6.22
CA LEU A 16 13.60 -2.90 -7.68
C LEU A 16 15.02 -2.55 -8.11
N GLU A 17 15.61 -1.50 -7.55
CA GLU A 17 17.02 -1.13 -7.79
C GLU A 17 17.97 -2.27 -7.42
N LEU A 18 17.84 -2.81 -6.21
CA LEU A 18 18.68 -3.91 -5.73
C LEU A 18 18.50 -5.19 -6.56
N SER A 19 17.30 -5.44 -7.06
CA SER A 19 17.01 -6.55 -7.95
C SER A 19 17.72 -6.38 -9.29
N ALA A 20 17.65 -5.19 -9.88
CA ALA A 20 18.34 -4.88 -11.13
C ALA A 20 19.85 -5.04 -10.99
N ASP A 21 20.45 -4.51 -9.92
CA ASP A 21 21.87 -4.69 -9.61
C ASP A 21 22.25 -6.17 -9.47
N ALA A 22 21.47 -6.94 -8.69
CA ALA A 22 21.72 -8.36 -8.51
C ALA A 22 21.63 -9.14 -9.84
N HIS A 23 20.70 -8.77 -10.72
CA HIS A 23 20.58 -9.34 -12.06
C HIS A 23 21.81 -9.03 -12.94
N VAL A 24 22.28 -7.78 -12.95
CA VAL A 24 23.48 -7.37 -13.71
C VAL A 24 24.70 -8.13 -13.20
N ARG A 25 24.90 -8.19 -11.88
CA ARG A 25 26.01 -8.92 -11.25
C ARG A 25 25.97 -10.40 -11.57
N ARG A 26 24.78 -11.03 -11.53
CA ARG A 26 24.61 -12.45 -11.84
C ARG A 26 25.00 -12.77 -13.29
N ARG A 27 24.71 -11.87 -14.24
CA ARG A 27 25.10 -12.05 -15.66
C ARG A 27 26.62 -12.06 -15.86
N GLY A 28 27.35 -11.29 -15.05
CA GLY A 28 28.82 -11.25 -15.09
C GLY A 28 29.51 -12.30 -14.21
N THR A 29 28.75 -13.08 -13.43
CA THR A 29 29.32 -14.08 -12.49
C THR A 29 29.44 -15.44 -13.16
N VAL A 30 30.54 -16.16 -12.88
CA VAL A 30 30.75 -17.53 -13.37
C VAL A 30 29.57 -18.42 -12.96
N ARG A 31 28.96 -19.07 -13.95
CA ARG A 31 27.80 -19.94 -13.75
C ARG A 31 28.14 -21.06 -12.76
N ASP A 32 27.17 -21.41 -11.93
CA ASP A 32 27.26 -22.50 -10.93
C ASP A 32 28.32 -22.29 -9.82
N SER A 33 28.90 -21.10 -9.72
CA SER A 33 29.70 -20.69 -8.57
C SER A 33 28.82 -20.44 -7.33
N ALA A 34 29.42 -20.48 -6.14
CA ALA A 34 28.73 -20.14 -4.90
C ALA A 34 28.11 -18.73 -4.95
N GLU A 35 28.82 -17.74 -5.52
CA GLU A 35 28.31 -16.38 -5.71
C GLU A 35 27.15 -16.33 -6.71
N PHE A 36 27.17 -17.13 -7.78
CA PHE A 36 26.04 -17.23 -8.71
C PHE A 36 24.78 -17.78 -8.02
N HIS A 37 24.90 -18.83 -7.21
CA HIS A 37 23.77 -19.37 -6.46
C HIS A 37 23.26 -18.40 -5.40
N LYS A 38 24.17 -17.71 -4.69
CA LYS A 38 23.82 -16.64 -3.75
C LYS A 38 23.04 -15.53 -4.44
N LEU A 39 23.52 -15.01 -5.57
CA LEU A 39 22.81 -13.98 -6.34
C LEU A 39 21.45 -14.46 -6.85
N THR A 40 21.38 -15.73 -7.29
CA THR A 40 20.10 -16.34 -7.72
C THR A 40 19.10 -16.41 -6.56
N GLY A 41 19.55 -16.79 -5.36
CA GLY A 41 18.73 -16.79 -4.14
C GLY A 41 18.29 -15.39 -3.74
N THR A 42 19.20 -14.42 -3.79
CA THR A 42 18.90 -13.00 -3.49
C THR A 42 17.84 -12.45 -4.44
N ILE A 43 17.96 -12.67 -5.75
CA ILE A 43 16.97 -12.25 -6.74
C ILE A 43 15.60 -12.87 -6.43
N ALA A 44 15.55 -14.17 -6.13
CA ALA A 44 14.30 -14.85 -5.78
C ALA A 44 13.67 -14.28 -4.50
N ALA A 45 14.48 -13.94 -3.50
CA ALA A 45 14.02 -13.32 -2.26
C ALA A 45 13.43 -11.93 -2.51
N TYR A 46 14.09 -11.09 -3.32
CA TYR A 46 13.56 -9.79 -3.69
C TYR A 46 12.25 -9.88 -4.47
N GLY A 47 12.13 -10.83 -5.40
CA GLY A 47 10.85 -11.08 -6.09
C GLY A 47 9.72 -11.43 -5.13
N LYS A 48 9.97 -12.27 -4.13
CA LYS A 48 8.99 -12.60 -3.08
C LYS A 48 8.63 -11.38 -2.22
N ALA A 49 9.61 -10.57 -1.85
CA ALA A 49 9.39 -9.36 -1.07
C ALA A 49 8.51 -8.35 -1.85
N LEU A 50 8.78 -8.16 -3.13
CA LEU A 50 7.96 -7.30 -4.00
C LEU A 50 6.52 -7.81 -4.10
N ALA A 51 6.33 -9.12 -4.30
CA ALA A 51 4.97 -9.70 -4.35
C ALA A 51 4.19 -9.43 -3.06
N LEU A 52 4.84 -9.60 -1.90
CA LEU A 52 4.22 -9.32 -0.61
C LEU A 52 3.87 -7.84 -0.44
N LEU A 53 4.80 -6.93 -0.73
CA LEU A 53 4.58 -5.48 -0.58
C LEU A 53 3.46 -4.98 -1.49
N THR A 54 3.43 -5.44 -2.74
CA THR A 54 2.36 -5.10 -3.68
C THR A 54 1.01 -5.61 -3.19
N ALA A 55 0.94 -6.84 -2.66
CA ALA A 55 -0.30 -7.38 -2.11
C ALA A 55 -0.80 -6.59 -0.88
N LEU A 56 0.12 -6.13 -0.02
CA LEU A 56 -0.22 -5.27 1.11
C LEU A 56 -0.71 -3.89 0.66
N GLN A 57 -0.07 -3.30 -0.35
CA GLN A 57 -0.50 -2.02 -0.91
C GLN A 57 -1.90 -2.12 -1.53
N GLN A 58 -2.16 -3.15 -2.35
CA GLN A 58 -3.49 -3.39 -2.93
C GLN A 58 -4.55 -3.59 -1.84
N ARG A 59 -4.21 -4.29 -0.76
CA ARG A 59 -5.12 -4.47 0.38
C ARG A 59 -5.41 -3.16 1.09
N GLU A 60 -4.40 -2.30 1.31
CA GLU A 60 -4.60 -0.97 1.89
C GLU A 60 -5.45 -0.08 0.99
N GLU A 61 -5.20 -0.09 -0.32
CA GLU A 61 -5.99 0.63 -1.33
C GLU A 61 -7.45 0.13 -1.36
N PHE A 62 -7.66 -1.18 -1.30
CA PHE A 62 -8.99 -1.79 -1.20
C PHE A 62 -9.74 -1.32 0.05
N TYR A 63 -9.09 -1.36 1.23
CA TYR A 63 -9.71 -0.86 2.46
C TYR A 63 -10.00 0.65 2.40
N ALA A 64 -9.11 1.43 1.79
CA ALA A 64 -9.31 2.86 1.60
C ALA A 64 -10.45 3.17 0.62
N MET A 65 -10.72 2.31 -0.36
CA MET A 65 -11.86 2.43 -1.27
C MET A 65 -13.17 2.13 -0.54
N ILE A 66 -13.27 1.01 0.17
CA ILE A 66 -14.51 0.62 0.87
C ILE A 66 -14.80 1.53 2.06
N GLY A 67 -13.78 2.00 2.78
CA GLY A 67 -13.95 2.93 3.90
C GLY A 67 -14.46 4.33 3.49
N ARG A 68 -14.42 4.67 2.20
CA ARG A 68 -15.09 5.88 1.67
C ARG A 68 -16.56 5.67 1.31
N HIS A 69 -17.05 4.42 1.28
CA HIS A 69 -18.45 4.11 1.01
C HIS A 69 -19.32 4.07 2.28
N ASP A 70 -18.72 4.20 3.47
CA ASP A 70 -19.42 4.23 4.77
C ASP A 70 -19.84 5.64 5.22
N GLU A 71 -19.70 6.70 4.40
CA GLU A 71 -20.41 7.96 4.64
C GLU A 71 -21.83 7.86 4.07
N PRO A 72 -22.88 7.75 4.91
CA PRO A 72 -24.24 7.74 4.39
C PRO A 72 -24.59 9.15 3.93
N ALA A 73 -24.87 9.31 2.65
CA ALA A 73 -25.37 10.53 2.00
C ALA A 73 -26.79 10.94 2.47
N CYS A 74 -27.23 10.54 3.67
CA CYS A 74 -28.58 10.76 4.13
C CYS A 74 -28.59 10.87 5.66
N VAL A 75 -28.50 12.10 6.20
CA VAL A 75 -29.49 12.70 7.12
C VAL A 75 -29.13 14.19 7.29
N ALA A 76 -29.63 15.05 6.42
CA ALA A 76 -29.72 16.49 6.68
C ALA A 76 -31.11 17.01 6.28
N THR A 77 -32.16 16.33 6.76
CA THR A 77 -33.54 16.83 6.71
C THR A 77 -34.22 16.62 8.05
N ALA A 78 -33.75 17.35 9.05
CA ALA A 78 -34.53 17.56 10.28
C ALA A 78 -34.25 18.94 10.88
N SER A 79 -34.48 20.01 10.12
CA SER A 79 -34.81 21.31 10.72
C SER A 79 -36.30 21.32 11.11
N LEU A 80 -36.67 20.48 12.08
CA LEU A 80 -37.99 20.54 12.71
C LEU A 80 -37.99 21.68 13.73
N SER A 81 -38.54 22.81 13.29
CA SER A 81 -39.36 23.76 14.04
C SER A 81 -39.03 23.95 15.53
N LYS A 82 -38.23 24.98 15.83
CA LYS A 82 -38.15 25.55 17.18
C LYS A 82 -39.44 26.32 17.49
N ARG A 83 -40.29 25.68 18.29
CA ARG A 83 -41.26 26.20 19.27
C ARG A 83 -41.41 27.73 19.36
N LEU A 84 -42.64 28.21 19.20
CA LEU A 84 -43.14 29.36 19.96
C LEU A 84 -44.68 29.34 20.06
N ILE A 85 -45.24 28.96 21.21
CA ILE A 85 -46.50 29.49 21.73
C ILE A 85 -46.37 29.57 23.26
N PRO A 86 -46.52 30.76 23.89
CA PRO A 86 -46.57 30.88 25.35
C PRO A 86 -48.01 30.65 25.84
N TYR A 87 -48.18 29.95 26.96
CA TYR A 87 -49.45 29.89 27.70
C TYR A 87 -49.31 30.69 29.00
N VAL A 88 -50.21 31.65 29.17
CA VAL A 88 -50.38 32.53 30.33
C VAL A 88 -51.07 31.77 31.46
N ALA A 89 -50.65 32.02 32.70
CA ALA A 89 -51.43 31.79 33.91
C ALA A 89 -51.37 33.06 34.76
#